data_AF-Q6ANP4-F1
#
_entry.id   AF-Q6ANP4-F1
#
_cell.length_a   1.000
_cell.length_b   1.000
_cell.length_c   1.000
_cell.angle_alpha   90.00
_cell.angle_beta   90.00
_cell.angle_gamma   90.00
#
_symmetry.space_group_name_H-M   'P 1'
#
loop_
_entity.id
_entity.type
_entity.pdbx_description
1 polymer ?
#
loop_
_entity_poly.entity_id
_entity_poly.type
_entity_poly.pdbx_seq_one_letter_code
_entity_poly.pdbx_strand_id
1 'polypeptide(L)'
;MQLLAGKGFSKIYNLSGGINAWEKEVAVGPEDSGMYLFSPETTAEDAIITGFGLEMGLRDFYLSMKSKVKSEKAAKLFQKLADVELLHEKQLLELYNGLVGEKVSLDEFQKKIVEPSMEGGLTTDQYLQRYDFNMESELDILSLAMAIEVQALDLYLRAADGSEVGLARETLLHIAAEERTHIAMLSQHIDQLEELV
;
A
#
# COMPACT_ATOMS: atom_id res chain seq x y z
N MET A 1 6.43 8.74 -19.44
CA MET A 1 7.15 8.10 -18.31
C MET A 1 8.37 8.94 -17.97
N GLN A 2 8.22 9.94 -17.09
CA GLN A 2 9.35 10.69 -16.57
C GLN A 2 8.95 11.32 -15.24
N LEU A 3 9.17 10.62 -14.12
CA LEU A 3 9.17 11.28 -12.80
C LEU A 3 9.90 10.48 -11.71
N LEU A 4 11.11 9.97 -11.99
CA LEU A 4 12.05 9.54 -10.93
C LEU A 4 13.37 10.33 -10.93
N ALA A 5 13.45 11.43 -11.70
CA ALA A 5 14.59 12.33 -11.66
C ALA A 5 14.20 13.61 -10.92
N GLY A 6 14.40 13.68 -9.60
CA GLY A 6 14.33 14.98 -8.92
C GLY A 6 14.15 15.04 -7.40
N LYS A 7 13.94 13.94 -6.67
CA LYS A 7 13.62 14.00 -5.23
C LYS A 7 14.69 13.41 -4.29
N GLY A 8 15.97 13.70 -4.55
CA GLY A 8 17.01 13.63 -3.49
C GLY A 8 17.82 12.32 -3.36
N PHE A 9 17.80 11.42 -4.33
CA PHE A 9 18.72 10.26 -4.34
C PHE A 9 20.15 10.71 -4.69
N SER A 10 21.01 10.88 -3.69
CA SER A 10 22.42 11.30 -3.87
C SER A 10 23.39 10.16 -4.20
N LYS A 11 22.92 8.92 -4.22
CA LYS A 11 23.62 7.75 -4.78
C LYS A 11 22.62 6.81 -5.42
N ILE A 12 22.63 6.77 -6.76
CA ILE A 12 22.00 5.71 -7.53
C ILE A 12 22.98 4.53 -7.46
N TYR A 13 22.67 3.53 -6.64
CA TYR A 13 23.37 2.25 -6.71
C TYR A 13 22.95 1.59 -8.02
N ASN A 14 23.93 1.36 -8.90
CA ASN A 14 23.76 0.61 -10.12
C ASN A 14 23.57 -0.86 -9.72
N LEU A 15 22.31 -1.24 -9.48
CA LEU A 15 21.88 -2.63 -9.37
C LEU A 15 22.30 -3.30 -10.66
N SER A 16 23.30 -4.16 -10.59
CA SER A 16 23.85 -4.88 -11.72
C SER A 16 22.81 -5.90 -12.17
N GLY A 17 21.86 -5.44 -13.00
CA GLY A 17 20.64 -6.13 -13.42
C GLY A 17 19.47 -5.15 -13.56
N GLY A 18 19.21 -4.38 -12.49
CA GLY A 18 18.35 -3.19 -12.48
C GLY A 18 16.91 -3.41 -12.97
N ILE A 19 16.16 -2.32 -13.06
CA ILE A 19 14.76 -2.26 -13.49
C ILE A 19 14.50 -2.86 -14.90
N ASN A 20 15.55 -3.23 -15.63
CA ASN A 20 15.51 -3.84 -16.95
C ASN A 20 15.29 -5.37 -16.93
N ALA A 21 15.30 -6.01 -15.76
CA ALA A 21 14.88 -7.41 -15.62
C ALA A 21 13.39 -7.56 -15.23
N TRP A 22 12.73 -6.45 -14.88
CA TRP A 22 11.30 -6.43 -14.54
C TRP A 22 10.48 -6.15 -15.80
N GLU A 23 10.13 -7.21 -16.53
CA GLU A 23 9.32 -7.15 -17.76
C GLU A 23 7.81 -7.36 -17.54
N LYS A 24 7.23 -7.00 -16.38
CA LYS A 24 5.76 -7.01 -16.22
C LYS A 24 5.21 -5.79 -15.47
N GLU A 25 5.14 -4.71 -16.24
CA GLU A 25 4.04 -3.73 -16.32
C GLU A 25 3.77 -2.86 -15.06
N VAL A 26 4.37 -1.66 -15.11
CA VAL A 26 3.80 -0.30 -14.91
C VAL A 26 2.59 -0.18 -13.96
N ALA A 27 2.64 0.82 -13.08
CA ALA A 27 1.52 1.28 -12.23
C ALA A 27 0.16 1.10 -12.90
N VAL A 28 -0.75 0.38 -12.22
CA VAL A 28 -1.96 -0.16 -12.84
C VAL A 28 -3.13 0.80 -12.60
N GLY A 29 -3.67 1.35 -13.68
CA GLY A 29 -4.84 2.23 -13.65
C GLY A 29 -4.60 3.54 -14.42
N PRO A 30 -5.65 4.27 -14.81
CA PRO A 30 -5.50 5.64 -15.31
C PRO A 30 -4.85 6.56 -14.26
N GLU A 31 -4.24 7.68 -14.67
CA GLU A 31 -3.51 8.61 -13.76
C GLU A 31 -4.37 9.16 -12.61
N ASP A 32 -5.69 9.00 -12.68
CA ASP A 32 -6.69 9.39 -11.68
C ASP A 32 -7.19 8.24 -10.79
N SER A 33 -6.70 7.01 -10.98
CA SER A 33 -7.02 5.87 -10.10
C SER A 33 -6.75 6.24 -8.64
N GLY A 34 -7.76 6.04 -7.79
CA GLY A 34 -7.73 6.36 -6.36
C GLY A 34 -7.87 7.84 -6.02
N MET A 35 -7.69 8.79 -6.95
CA MET A 35 -7.78 10.23 -6.63
C MET A 35 -9.18 10.68 -6.27
N TYR A 36 -10.22 9.95 -6.68
CA TYR A 36 -11.59 10.23 -6.25
C TYR A 36 -11.78 10.11 -4.72
N LEU A 37 -10.83 9.49 -4.01
CA LEU A 37 -10.81 9.38 -2.55
C LEU A 37 -10.35 10.68 -1.86
N PHE A 38 -9.74 11.62 -2.60
CA PHE A 38 -9.17 12.85 -2.07
C PHE A 38 -9.62 14.06 -2.91
N SER A 39 -9.98 15.14 -2.23
CA SER A 39 -10.15 16.47 -2.85
C SER A 39 -9.10 17.43 -2.29
N PRO A 40 -8.85 18.59 -2.94
CA PRO A 40 -7.92 19.58 -2.41
C PRO A 40 -8.21 20.03 -0.96
N GLU A 41 -9.46 19.95 -0.55
CA GLU A 41 -10.04 20.40 0.72
C GLU A 41 -10.17 19.27 1.75
N THR A 42 -9.80 18.04 1.36
CA THR A 42 -9.70 16.89 2.29
C THR A 42 -8.96 17.32 3.54
N THR A 43 -9.58 17.10 4.69
CA THR A 43 -8.97 17.41 5.98
C THR A 43 -7.97 16.32 6.38
N ALA A 44 -7.13 16.61 7.37
CA ALA A 44 -6.24 15.59 7.92
C ALA A 44 -7.05 14.42 8.54
N GLU A 45 -8.22 14.71 9.11
CA GLU A 45 -9.11 13.68 9.65
C GLU A 45 -9.62 12.76 8.53
N ASP A 46 -10.12 13.34 7.44
CA ASP A 46 -10.61 12.59 6.28
C ASP A 46 -9.49 11.76 5.65
N ALA A 47 -8.28 12.32 5.53
CA ALA A 47 -7.12 11.61 4.99
C ALA A 47 -6.78 10.36 5.81
N ILE A 48 -6.83 10.46 7.15
CA ILE A 48 -6.58 9.34 8.06
C ILE A 48 -7.69 8.30 7.96
N ILE A 49 -8.96 8.73 7.92
CA ILE A 49 -10.11 7.82 7.78
C ILE A 49 -10.03 7.06 6.46
N THR A 50 -9.73 7.74 5.36
CA THR A 50 -9.55 7.13 4.04
C THR A 50 -8.40 6.13 4.06
N GLY A 51 -7.22 6.53 4.55
CA GLY A 51 -6.08 5.63 4.66
C GLY A 51 -6.41 4.39 5.47
N PHE A 52 -7.04 4.55 6.64
CA PHE A 52 -7.44 3.43 7.49
C PHE A 52 -8.37 2.46 6.76
N GLY A 53 -9.31 2.99 5.95
CA GLY A 53 -10.21 2.17 5.14
C GLY A 53 -9.48 1.37 4.06
N LEU A 54 -8.43 1.93 3.46
CA LEU A 54 -7.57 1.25 2.48
C LEU A 54 -6.79 0.10 3.14
N GLU A 55 -6.14 0.38 4.28
CA GLU A 55 -5.41 -0.64 5.07
C GLU A 55 -6.32 -1.80 5.47
N MET A 56 -7.52 -1.47 5.97
CA MET A 56 -8.51 -2.47 6.37
C MET A 56 -8.95 -3.35 5.19
N GLY A 57 -9.17 -2.74 4.02
CA GLY A 57 -9.48 -3.48 2.80
C GLY A 57 -8.35 -4.40 2.38
N LEU A 58 -7.10 -3.91 2.41
CA LEU A 58 -5.92 -4.66 2.02
C LEU A 58 -5.66 -5.84 2.98
N ARG A 59 -5.86 -5.64 4.28
CA ARG A 59 -5.82 -6.70 5.28
C ARG A 59 -6.85 -7.79 4.97
N ASP A 60 -8.10 -7.42 4.73
CA ASP A 60 -9.17 -8.35 4.43
C ASP A 60 -8.89 -9.12 3.14
N PHE A 61 -8.30 -8.45 2.14
CA PHE A 61 -7.81 -9.09 0.92
C PHE A 61 -6.79 -10.19 1.23
N TYR A 62 -5.72 -9.89 1.98
CA TYR A 62 -4.69 -10.88 2.31
C TYR A 62 -5.23 -12.05 3.15
N LEU A 63 -6.12 -11.78 4.12
CA LEU A 63 -6.80 -12.82 4.89
C LEU A 63 -7.67 -13.71 3.99
N SER A 64 -8.35 -13.13 3.00
CA SER A 64 -9.12 -13.89 2.01
C SER A 64 -8.20 -14.79 1.16
N MET A 65 -7.04 -14.29 0.74
CA MET A 65 -6.09 -15.04 -0.09
C MET A 65 -5.44 -16.19 0.69
N LYS A 66 -5.08 -15.96 1.95
CA LYS A 66 -4.62 -17.01 2.88
C LYS A 66 -5.60 -18.20 2.93
N SER A 67 -6.90 -17.95 2.90
CA SER A 67 -7.91 -19.02 2.97
C SER A 67 -8.05 -19.85 1.67
N LYS A 68 -7.52 -19.33 0.55
CA LYS A 68 -7.67 -19.92 -0.79
C LYS A 68 -6.45 -20.72 -1.25
N VAL A 69 -5.28 -20.49 -0.64
CA VAL A 69 -4.02 -21.17 -1.01
C VAL A 69 -3.88 -22.54 -0.34
N LYS A 70 -3.15 -23.45 -0.99
CA LYS A 70 -2.84 -24.78 -0.45
C LYS A 70 -1.46 -24.84 0.20
N SER A 71 -0.51 -24.03 -0.28
CA SER A 71 0.84 -23.95 0.25
C SER A 71 0.84 -23.33 1.64
N GLU A 72 1.38 -24.05 2.63
CA GLU A 72 1.54 -23.50 3.99
C GLU A 72 2.46 -22.28 4.01
N LYS A 73 3.44 -22.21 3.09
CA LYS A 73 4.34 -21.06 2.99
C LYS A 73 3.60 -19.84 2.47
N ALA A 74 2.83 -19.99 1.40
CA ALA A 74 1.97 -18.92 0.86
C ALA A 74 0.96 -18.45 1.92
N ALA A 75 0.31 -19.37 2.63
CA ALA A 75 -0.64 -19.02 3.69
C ALA A 75 0.01 -18.23 4.82
N LYS A 76 1.24 -18.60 5.23
CA LYS A 76 2.02 -17.86 6.23
C LYS A 76 2.43 -16.49 5.72
N LEU A 77 2.81 -16.36 4.44
CA LEU A 77 3.18 -15.09 3.86
C LEU A 77 2.00 -14.13 3.78
N PHE A 78 0.84 -14.58 3.29
CA PHE A 78 -0.40 -13.78 3.32
C PHE A 78 -0.81 -13.38 4.74
N GLN A 79 -0.63 -14.26 5.73
CA GLN A 79 -0.87 -13.86 7.13
C GLN A 79 0.06 -12.75 7.59
N LYS A 80 1.36 -12.83 7.27
CA LYS A 80 2.32 -11.79 7.66
C LYS A 80 1.97 -10.44 7.03
N LEU A 81 1.57 -10.43 5.75
CA LEU A 81 1.12 -9.20 5.08
C LEU A 81 -0.13 -8.63 5.76
N ALA A 82 -1.13 -9.45 6.07
CA ALA A 82 -2.30 -9.00 6.84
C ALA A 82 -1.94 -8.46 8.25
N ASP A 83 -0.93 -9.06 8.90
CA ASP A 83 -0.47 -8.59 10.20
C ASP A 83 0.21 -7.21 10.12
N VAL A 84 0.88 -6.90 9.00
CA VAL A 84 1.47 -5.58 8.71
C VAL A 84 0.37 -4.52 8.57
N GLU A 85 -0.69 -4.77 7.79
CA GLU A 85 -1.78 -3.80 7.64
C GLU A 85 -2.53 -3.52 8.94
N LEU A 86 -2.61 -4.51 9.84
CA LEU A 86 -3.16 -4.30 11.17
C LEU A 86 -2.28 -3.34 12.02
N LEU A 87 -0.97 -3.26 11.78
CA LEU A 87 -0.10 -2.28 12.43
C LEU A 87 -0.36 -0.88 11.86
N HIS A 88 -0.51 -0.75 10.54
CA HIS A 88 -0.89 0.50 9.89
C HIS A 88 -2.21 1.06 10.43
N GLU A 89 -3.25 0.22 10.52
CA GLU A 89 -4.53 0.62 11.11
C GLU A 89 -4.36 1.20 12.53
N LYS A 90 -3.48 0.59 13.36
CA LYS A 90 -3.22 1.08 14.72
C LYS A 90 -2.47 2.41 14.69
N GLN A 91 -1.48 2.58 13.81
CA GLN A 91 -0.73 3.83 13.65
C GLN A 91 -1.65 4.97 13.20
N LEU A 92 -2.50 4.72 12.20
CA LEU A 92 -3.50 5.67 11.72
C LEU A 92 -4.52 6.03 12.80
N LEU A 93 -4.97 5.06 13.60
CA LEU A 93 -5.84 5.32 14.75
C LEU A 93 -5.14 6.17 15.83
N GLU A 94 -3.86 5.94 16.09
CA GLU A 94 -3.08 6.77 17.02
C GLU A 94 -2.96 8.21 16.51
N LEU A 95 -2.70 8.40 15.22
CA LEU A 95 -2.71 9.72 14.57
C LEU A 95 -4.09 10.39 14.67
N TYR A 96 -5.16 9.65 14.38
CA TYR A 96 -6.54 10.13 14.50
C TYR A 96 -6.83 10.62 15.92
N ASN A 97 -6.58 9.77 16.93
CA ASN A 97 -6.85 10.10 18.32
C ASN A 97 -6.02 11.29 18.81
N GLY A 98 -4.78 11.42 18.33
CA GLY A 98 -3.93 12.59 18.60
C GLY A 98 -4.47 13.87 17.97
N LEU A 99 -5.07 13.78 16.79
CA LEU A 99 -5.65 14.90 16.05
C LEU A 99 -6.95 15.41 16.68
N VAL A 100 -7.89 14.50 17.00
CA VAL A 100 -9.22 14.87 17.52
C VAL A 100 -9.23 15.08 19.04
N GLY A 101 -8.18 14.66 19.75
CA GLY A 101 -8.05 14.79 21.20
C GLY A 101 -8.95 13.84 22.01
N GLU A 102 -9.58 12.87 21.35
CA GLU A 102 -10.42 11.84 21.93
C GLU A 102 -9.84 10.46 21.64
N LYS A 103 -10.05 9.50 22.54
CA LYS A 103 -9.55 8.14 22.39
C LYS A 103 -10.67 7.22 21.93
N VAL A 104 -10.62 6.84 20.67
CA VAL A 104 -11.48 5.82 20.07
C VAL A 104 -10.73 4.48 20.05
N SER A 105 -11.44 3.38 20.31
CA SER A 105 -10.86 2.03 20.18
C SER A 105 -10.81 1.59 18.71
N LEU A 106 -9.96 0.60 18.41
CA LEU A 106 -9.84 0.06 17.05
C LEU A 106 -11.16 -0.50 16.52
N ASP A 107 -11.90 -1.24 17.34
CA ASP A 107 -13.20 -1.81 16.96
C ASP A 107 -14.26 -0.72 16.69
N GLU A 108 -14.28 0.34 17.50
CA GLU A 108 -15.16 1.49 17.26
C GLU A 108 -14.79 2.25 15.98
N PHE A 109 -13.49 2.40 15.70
CA PHE A 109 -13.01 3.08 14.52
C PHE A 109 -13.30 2.28 13.24
N GLN A 110 -13.07 0.97 13.26
CA GLN A 110 -13.41 0.07 12.15
C GLN A 110 -14.90 0.14 11.80
N LYS A 111 -15.79 0.23 12.79
CA LYS A 111 -17.24 0.38 12.57
C LYS A 111 -17.64 1.71 11.93
N LYS A 112 -16.79 2.74 11.99
CA LYS A 112 -17.03 4.01 11.27
C LYS A 112 -16.78 3.89 9.77
N ILE A 113 -16.00 2.90 9.34
CA ILE A 113 -15.71 2.65 7.93
C ILE A 113 -16.87 1.86 7.33
N VAL A 114 -17.70 2.52 6.52
CA VAL A 114 -18.95 1.95 6.00
C VAL A 114 -18.70 0.87 4.94
N GLU A 115 -17.62 0.98 4.15
CA GLU A 115 -17.17 -0.05 3.19
C GLU A 115 -15.64 0.01 3.01
N PRO A 116 -14.87 -1.06 3.31
CA PRO A 116 -13.45 -1.12 2.95
C PRO A 116 -13.29 -1.07 1.43
N SER A 117 -12.57 -0.07 0.93
CA SER A 117 -12.23 0.05 -0.50
C SER A 117 -10.81 -0.47 -0.71
N MET A 118 -10.60 -1.32 -1.72
CA MET A 118 -9.25 -1.65 -2.18
C MET A 118 -8.71 -0.51 -3.05
N GLU A 119 -7.43 -0.16 -2.85
CA GLU A 119 -6.79 0.91 -3.59
C GLU A 119 -6.55 0.59 -5.08
N GLY A 120 -6.52 1.61 -5.93
CA GLY A 120 -6.23 1.51 -7.37
C GLY A 120 -7.46 1.42 -8.29
N GLY A 121 -8.67 1.38 -7.71
CA GLY A 121 -9.92 1.24 -8.48
C GLY A 121 -10.13 -0.17 -9.07
N LEU A 122 -9.32 -1.14 -8.64
CA LEU A 122 -9.39 -2.52 -9.08
C LEU A 122 -9.86 -3.42 -7.94
N THR A 123 -10.85 -4.25 -8.22
CA THR A 123 -11.25 -5.32 -7.29
C THR A 123 -10.19 -6.41 -7.24
N THR A 124 -10.17 -7.18 -6.15
CA THR A 124 -9.37 -8.41 -5.98
C THR A 124 -9.32 -9.28 -7.24
N ASP A 125 -10.47 -9.49 -7.89
CA ASP A 125 -10.57 -10.34 -9.08
C ASP A 125 -9.91 -9.72 -10.32
N GLN A 126 -9.88 -8.38 -10.41
CA GLN A 126 -9.24 -7.67 -11.52
C GLN A 126 -7.71 -7.69 -11.42
N TYR A 127 -7.15 -7.67 -10.21
CA TYR A 127 -5.71 -7.87 -9.99
C TYR A 127 -5.26 -9.29 -10.35
N LEU A 128 -6.02 -10.29 -9.87
CA LEU A 128 -5.68 -11.70 -10.08
C LEU A 128 -5.76 -12.14 -11.55
N GLN A 129 -6.72 -11.61 -12.31
CA GLN A 129 -6.90 -11.96 -13.73
C GLN A 129 -5.84 -11.35 -14.66
N ARG A 130 -5.19 -10.25 -14.27
CA ARG A 130 -4.37 -9.45 -15.19
C ARG A 130 -2.92 -9.93 -15.32
N TYR A 131 -2.42 -10.74 -14.38
CA TYR A 131 -0.99 -11.01 -14.24
C TYR A 131 -0.54 -12.48 -14.37
N ASP A 132 -1.44 -13.43 -14.64
CA ASP A 132 -1.12 -14.87 -14.50
C ASP A 132 -0.51 -15.17 -13.11
N PHE A 133 -1.06 -14.49 -12.10
CA PHE A 133 -0.55 -14.49 -10.74
C PHE A 133 -0.67 -15.88 -10.12
N ASN A 134 0.46 -16.49 -9.76
CA ASN A 134 0.45 -17.73 -9.02
C ASN A 134 0.36 -17.45 -7.52
N MET A 135 -0.85 -17.55 -6.99
CA MET A 135 -1.11 -17.39 -5.55
C MET A 135 -0.40 -18.40 -4.63
N GLU A 136 0.25 -19.43 -5.19
CA GLU A 136 1.04 -20.40 -4.43
C GLU A 136 2.55 -20.07 -4.42
N SER A 137 2.99 -19.09 -5.22
CA SER A 137 4.38 -18.65 -5.35
C SER A 137 4.68 -17.52 -4.35
N GLU A 138 5.66 -17.72 -3.46
CA GLU A 138 6.09 -16.69 -2.51
C GLU A 138 6.59 -15.42 -3.23
N LEU A 139 7.29 -15.59 -4.37
CA LEU A 139 7.79 -14.48 -5.19
C LEU A 139 6.65 -13.67 -5.81
N ASP A 140 5.64 -14.33 -6.36
CA ASP A 140 4.49 -13.65 -6.97
C ASP A 140 3.72 -12.87 -5.90
N ILE A 141 3.51 -13.47 -4.73
CA ILE A 141 2.83 -12.82 -3.58
C ILE A 141 3.57 -11.56 -3.14
N LEU A 142 4.90 -11.63 -2.99
CA LEU A 142 5.71 -10.46 -2.63
C LEU A 142 5.70 -9.39 -3.73
N SER A 143 5.73 -9.81 -4.99
CA SER A 143 5.66 -8.91 -6.14
C SER A 143 4.32 -8.17 -6.19
N LEU A 144 3.22 -8.88 -5.86
CA LEU A 144 1.90 -8.26 -5.73
C LEU A 144 1.87 -7.25 -4.59
N ALA A 145 2.36 -7.61 -3.40
CA ALA A 145 2.44 -6.69 -2.27
C ALA A 145 3.22 -5.42 -2.64
N MET A 146 4.41 -5.58 -3.26
CA MET A 146 5.22 -4.44 -3.70
C MET A 146 4.48 -3.56 -4.72
N ALA A 147 3.72 -4.15 -5.65
CA ALA A 147 2.95 -3.39 -6.62
C ALA A 147 1.81 -2.57 -5.97
N ILE A 148 1.19 -3.10 -4.92
CA ILE A 148 0.15 -2.39 -4.15
C ILE A 148 0.79 -1.22 -3.38
N GLU A 149 1.89 -1.47 -2.68
CA GLU A 149 2.65 -0.46 -1.92
C GLU A 149 3.15 0.70 -2.78
N VAL A 150 3.61 0.41 -4.00
CA VAL A 150 4.02 1.44 -4.97
C VAL A 150 2.82 2.29 -5.41
N GLN A 151 1.63 1.71 -5.52
CA GLN A 151 0.43 2.45 -5.86
C GLN A 151 -0.05 3.33 -4.71
N ALA A 152 -0.07 2.81 -3.48
CA ALA A 152 -0.34 3.56 -2.26
C ALA A 152 0.58 4.78 -2.15
N LEU A 153 1.89 4.55 -2.32
CA LEU A 153 2.88 5.61 -2.35
C LEU A 153 2.55 6.70 -3.38
N ASP A 154 2.23 6.31 -4.62
CA ASP A 154 1.91 7.25 -5.69
C ASP A 154 0.61 8.03 -5.40
N LEU A 155 -0.43 7.34 -4.91
CA LEU A 155 -1.70 7.96 -4.52
C LEU A 155 -1.49 9.02 -3.43
N TYR A 156 -0.82 8.67 -2.33
CA TYR A 156 -0.61 9.60 -1.23
C TYR A 156 0.29 10.77 -1.63
N LEU A 157 1.29 10.56 -2.48
CA LEU A 157 2.12 11.64 -3.00
C LEU A 157 1.33 12.61 -3.88
N ARG A 158 0.45 12.12 -4.77
CA ARG A 158 -0.42 12.96 -5.61
C ARG A 158 -1.47 13.70 -4.77
N ALA A 159 -2.09 13.02 -3.81
CA ALA A 159 -3.03 13.63 -2.89
C ALA A 159 -2.38 14.75 -2.05
N ALA A 160 -1.15 14.52 -1.56
CA ALA A 160 -0.41 15.54 -0.82
C ALA A 160 -0.07 16.77 -1.67
N ASP A 161 0.33 16.56 -2.92
CA ASP A 161 0.65 17.64 -3.87
C ASP A 161 -0.59 18.49 -4.19
N GLY A 162 -1.74 17.83 -4.38
CA GLY A 162 -3.03 18.47 -4.65
C GLY A 162 -3.75 19.07 -3.44
N SER A 163 -3.31 18.81 -2.21
CA SER A 163 -3.98 19.29 -0.99
C SER A 163 -3.72 20.78 -0.73
N GLU A 164 -4.78 21.54 -0.45
CA GLU A 164 -4.75 22.94 0.02
C GLU A 164 -4.69 23.04 1.55
N VAL A 165 -4.93 21.94 2.26
CA VAL A 165 -4.94 21.87 3.72
C VAL A 165 -3.56 21.42 4.23
N GLY A 166 -2.81 22.35 4.83
CA GLY A 166 -1.42 22.11 5.25
C GLY A 166 -1.24 20.87 6.14
N LEU A 167 -2.13 20.68 7.12
CA LEU A 167 -2.07 19.52 8.01
C LEU A 167 -2.40 18.21 7.28
N ALA A 168 -3.34 18.23 6.33
CA ALA A 168 -3.67 17.05 5.53
C ALA A 168 -2.49 16.66 4.63
N ARG A 169 -1.83 17.64 4.02
CA ARG A 169 -0.60 17.42 3.25
C ARG A 169 0.49 16.76 4.09
N GLU A 170 0.72 17.25 5.31
CA GLU A 170 1.71 16.66 6.23
C GLU A 170 1.37 15.21 6.58
N THR A 171 0.11 14.93 6.89
CA THR A 171 -0.38 13.58 7.17
C THR A 171 -0.21 12.65 5.96
N LEU A 172 -0.60 13.07 4.76
CA LEU A 172 -0.46 12.25 3.54
C LEU A 172 1.02 11.97 3.22
N LEU A 173 1.91 12.94 3.43
CA LEU A 173 3.35 12.74 3.26
C LEU A 173 3.95 11.79 4.30
N HIS A 174 3.39 11.77 5.52
CA HIS A 174 3.76 10.83 6.56
C HIS A 174 3.41 9.39 6.16
N ILE A 175 2.15 9.14 5.74
CA ILE A 175 1.70 7.83 5.27
C ILE A 175 2.54 7.38 4.07
N ALA A 176 2.75 8.25 3.08
CA ALA A 176 3.63 7.96 1.94
C ALA A 176 5.09 7.61 2.33
N ALA A 177 5.57 8.01 3.51
CA ALA A 177 6.89 7.62 3.99
C ALA A 177 6.93 6.21 4.56
N GLU A 178 5.81 5.73 5.11
CA GLU A 178 5.65 4.36 5.60
C GLU A 178 5.71 3.38 4.41
N GLU A 179 4.98 3.65 3.31
CA GLU A 179 5.00 2.78 2.11
C GLU A 179 6.39 2.67 1.48
N ARG A 180 7.19 3.75 1.52
CA ARG A 180 8.60 3.70 1.08
C ARG A 180 9.42 2.71 1.91
N THR A 181 9.14 2.62 3.20
CA THR A 181 9.82 1.67 4.09
C THR A 181 9.40 0.24 3.75
N HIS A 182 8.12 0.02 3.48
CA HIS A 182 7.60 -1.28 3.06
C HIS A 182 8.19 -1.77 1.75
N ILE A 183 8.21 -0.91 0.72
CA ILE A 183 8.83 -1.22 -0.57
C ILE A 183 10.29 -1.66 -0.39
N ALA A 184 11.04 -0.98 0.48
CA ALA A 184 12.44 -1.35 0.76
C ALA A 184 12.54 -2.72 1.45
N MET A 185 11.67 -3.00 2.42
CA MET A 185 11.63 -4.30 3.12
C MET A 185 11.23 -5.45 2.20
N LEU A 186 10.21 -5.25 1.35
CA LEU A 186 9.75 -6.22 0.36
C LEU A 186 10.84 -6.51 -0.68
N SER A 187 11.51 -5.46 -1.19
CA SER A 187 12.63 -5.60 -2.12
C SER A 187 13.73 -6.48 -1.53
N GLN A 188 14.13 -6.20 -0.28
CA GLN A 188 15.14 -7.01 0.42
C GLN A 188 14.71 -8.47 0.60
N HIS A 189 13.41 -8.73 0.82
CA HIS A 189 12.89 -10.10 0.96
C HIS A 189 12.93 -10.84 -0.39
N ILE A 190 12.56 -10.16 -1.48
CA ILE A 190 12.60 -10.72 -2.83
C ILE A 190 14.04 -11.09 -3.20
N ASP A 191 15.00 -10.19 -2.99
CA ASP A 191 16.43 -10.46 -3.25
C ASP A 191 16.91 -11.72 -2.52
N GLN A 192 16.54 -11.87 -1.24
CA GLN A 192 16.90 -13.05 -0.44
C GLN A 192 16.27 -14.35 -0.95
N LEU A 193 15.06 -14.31 -1.50
CA LEU A 193 14.42 -15.50 -2.06
C LEU A 193 15.06 -15.90 -3.40
N GLU A 194 15.41 -14.93 -4.25
CA GLU A 194 16.05 -15.21 -5.54
C GLU A 194 17.47 -15.75 -5.39
N GLU A 195 18.22 -15.33 -4.36
CA GLU A 195 19.54 -15.90 -4.05
C GLU A 195 19.50 -17.38 -3.59
N LEU A 196 18.33 -17.89 -3.20
CA LEU A 196 18.13 -19.26 -2.70
C LEU A 196 17.65 -20.26 -3.76
N VAL A 197 17.41 -19.82 -5.00
CA VAL A 197 16.90 -20.61 -6.13
C VAL A 197 18.01 -20.90 -7.14
#